data_AF-Q8XKR7-F1
#
_entry.id   AF-Q8XKR7-F1
#
_cell.length_a   1.000
_cell.length_b   1.000
_cell.length_c   1.000
_cell.angle_alpha   90.00
_cell.angle_beta   90.00
_cell.angle_gamma   90.00
#
_symmetry.space_group_name_H-M   'P 1'
#
loop_
_entity.id
_entity.type
_entity.pdbx_description
1 polymer ?
#
loop_
_entity_poly.entity_id
_entity_poly.type
_entity_poly.pdbx_seq_one_letter_code
_entity_poly.pdbx_strand_id
1 'polypeptide(L)'
;MNQTFIYYTVLFLIIFITISNLVENYRYSPKKIKNIIGIAFLLQIIRIVSLIALALVSDQRYISLFKYVGFLDIIYIPLMALIAFYILLRSDKINFQFFKFAPIVLTGFYIGVITIFKPFFKMSWEYGYVITTEKQILLKSIYILFLVAILSSLILFKKENHSDKKGIVFLGVTLAFIIIENSLELLGVRFLNGAIISELILCILGFYIVLTFKKNRISIRDCIKS
;
A
#
# COMPACT_ATOMS: atom_id res chain seq x y z
N MET A 1 15.81 -21.12 9.09
CA MET A 1 14.74 -21.15 10.13
C MET A 1 14.40 -19.75 10.66
N ASN A 2 15.39 -18.93 11.06
CA ASN A 2 15.12 -17.59 11.61
C ASN A 2 14.42 -16.61 10.63
N GLN A 3 14.84 -16.54 9.36
CA GLN A 3 14.26 -15.59 8.40
C GLN A 3 12.81 -15.92 8.02
N THR A 4 12.48 -17.20 7.84
CA THR A 4 11.10 -17.64 7.56
C THR A 4 10.17 -17.31 8.73
N PHE A 5 10.62 -17.50 9.97
CA PHE A 5 9.85 -17.13 11.15
C PHE A 5 9.60 -15.61 11.21
N ILE A 6 10.64 -14.80 11.02
CA ILE A 6 10.55 -13.33 10.97
C ILE A 6 9.55 -12.89 9.89
N TYR A 7 9.64 -13.47 8.69
CA TYR A 7 8.73 -13.19 7.57
C TYR A 7 7.25 -13.39 7.97
N TYR A 8 6.93 -14.53 8.58
CA TYR A 8 5.55 -14.80 9.04
C TYR A 8 5.11 -13.86 10.14
N THR A 9 5.96 -13.60 11.14
CA THR A 9 5.64 -12.65 12.22
C THR A 9 5.31 -11.28 11.66
N VAL A 10 6.06 -10.80 10.67
CA VAL A 10 5.80 -9.53 10.00
C VAL A 10 4.49 -9.56 9.21
N LEU A 11 4.21 -10.62 8.44
CA LEU A 11 2.93 -10.75 7.72
C LEU A 11 1.72 -10.74 8.68
N PHE A 12 1.80 -11.47 9.81
CA PHE A 12 0.76 -11.47 10.83
C PHE A 12 0.59 -10.11 11.51
N LEU A 13 1.69 -9.38 11.72
CA LEU A 13 1.63 -8.01 12.25
C LEU A 13 0.93 -7.07 11.26
N ILE A 14 1.29 -7.14 9.97
CA ILE A 14 0.71 -6.31 8.91
C ILE A 14 -0.80 -6.56 8.81
N ILE A 15 -1.25 -7.81 8.77
CA ILE A 15 -2.68 -8.10 8.67
C ILE A 15 -3.45 -7.62 9.91
N PHE A 16 -2.88 -7.78 11.11
CA PHE A 16 -3.49 -7.30 12.35
C PHE A 16 -3.67 -5.78 12.34
N ILE A 17 -2.61 -5.02 12.01
CA ILE A 17 -2.67 -3.56 11.93
C ILE A 17 -3.66 -3.12 10.84
N THR A 18 -3.66 -3.79 9.69
CA THR A 18 -4.55 -3.45 8.57
C THR A 18 -6.02 -3.66 8.91
N ILE A 19 -6.37 -4.74 9.61
CA ILE A 19 -7.74 -4.99 10.09
C ILE A 19 -8.14 -3.91 11.12
N SER A 20 -7.25 -3.58 12.06
CA SER A 20 -7.50 -2.51 13.04
C SER A 20 -7.78 -1.17 12.34
N ASN A 21 -6.95 -0.80 11.37
CA ASN A 21 -7.13 0.40 10.55
C ASN A 21 -8.44 0.40 9.77
N LEU A 22 -8.85 -0.76 9.23
CA LEU A 22 -10.10 -0.90 8.50
C LEU A 22 -11.30 -0.62 9.42
N VAL A 23 -11.31 -1.21 10.62
CA VAL A 23 -12.37 -0.99 11.63
C VAL A 23 -12.46 0.49 12.02
N GLU A 24 -11.33 1.10 12.36
CA GLU A 24 -11.28 2.51 12.75
C GLU A 24 -11.68 3.43 11.59
N ASN A 25 -11.31 3.11 10.34
CA ASN A 25 -11.73 3.85 9.14
C ASN A 25 -13.26 3.83 8.98
N TYR A 26 -13.90 2.67 9.13
CA TYR A 26 -15.36 2.59 9.06
C TYR A 26 -16.06 3.36 10.18
N ARG A 27 -15.41 3.51 11.35
CA ARG A 27 -15.97 4.25 12.49
C ARG A 27 -15.81 5.76 12.34
N TYR A 28 -14.62 6.24 12.01
CA TYR A 28 -14.28 7.67 12.13
C TYR A 28 -14.28 8.44 10.82
N SER A 29 -13.92 7.81 9.69
CA SER A 29 -13.72 8.51 8.42
C SER A 29 -15.01 9.06 7.82
N PRO A 30 -14.96 10.21 7.12
CA PRO A 30 -16.10 10.76 6.38
C PRO A 30 -16.57 9.80 5.27
N LYS A 31 -17.89 9.72 5.02
CA LYS A 31 -18.50 8.80 4.03
C LYS A 31 -17.81 8.85 2.65
N LYS A 32 -17.41 10.05 2.20
CA LYS A 32 -16.76 10.26 0.88
C LYS A 32 -15.42 9.51 0.76
N ILE A 33 -14.57 9.58 1.78
CA ILE A 33 -13.20 9.04 1.76
C ILE A 33 -13.15 7.59 2.29
N LYS A 34 -14.05 7.27 3.22
CA LYS A 34 -14.16 5.96 3.90
C LYS A 34 -14.09 4.78 2.93
N ASN A 35 -14.86 4.83 1.85
CA ASN A 35 -14.95 3.72 0.90
C ASN A 35 -13.63 3.51 0.15
N ILE A 36 -12.95 4.58 -0.25
CA ILE A 36 -11.70 4.48 -1.02
C ILE A 36 -10.57 3.94 -0.13
N ILE A 37 -10.45 4.42 1.11
CA ILE A 37 -9.52 3.85 2.10
C ILE A 37 -9.86 2.39 2.38
N GLY A 38 -11.15 2.07 2.52
CA GLY A 38 -11.61 0.71 2.77
C GLY A 38 -11.21 -0.25 1.65
N ILE A 39 -11.35 0.16 0.38
CA ILE A 39 -10.89 -0.61 -0.78
C ILE A 39 -9.39 -0.85 -0.71
N ALA A 40 -8.58 0.18 -0.42
CA ALA A 40 -7.13 0.03 -0.32
C ALA A 40 -6.71 -0.98 0.77
N PHE A 41 -7.32 -0.91 1.95
CA PHE A 41 -7.06 -1.88 3.03
C PHE A 41 -7.56 -3.29 2.69
N LEU A 42 -8.71 -3.44 2.01
CA LEU A 42 -9.20 -4.75 1.58
C LEU A 42 -8.24 -5.41 0.58
N LEU A 43 -7.73 -4.64 -0.40
CA LEU A 43 -6.74 -5.13 -1.35
C LEU A 43 -5.45 -5.57 -0.64
N GLN A 44 -5.01 -4.81 0.36
CA GLN A 44 -3.85 -5.16 1.17
C GLN A 44 -4.08 -6.46 1.96
N ILE A 45 -5.23 -6.62 2.61
CA ILE A 45 -5.58 -7.86 3.33
C ILE A 45 -5.57 -9.07 2.38
N ILE A 46 -6.23 -8.94 1.22
CA ILE A 46 -6.30 -10.01 0.22
C ILE A 46 -4.89 -10.45 -0.22
N ARG A 47 -3.96 -9.50 -0.43
CA ARG A 47 -2.57 -9.80 -0.75
C ARG A 47 -1.85 -10.52 0.39
N ILE A 48 -1.94 -10.02 1.62
CA ILE A 48 -1.23 -10.61 2.76
C ILE A 48 -1.73 -12.03 3.04
N VAL A 49 -3.05 -12.25 3.01
CA VAL A 49 -3.64 -13.60 3.13
C VAL A 49 -3.12 -14.52 2.02
N SER A 50 -2.98 -14.00 0.80
CA SER A 50 -2.43 -14.75 -0.33
C SER A 50 -0.97 -15.13 -0.13
N LEU A 51 -0.14 -14.23 0.39
CA LEU A 51 1.27 -14.52 0.69
C LEU A 51 1.41 -15.57 1.80
N ILE A 52 0.55 -15.53 2.82
CA ILE A 52 0.50 -16.55 3.88
C ILE A 52 0.09 -17.90 3.26
N ALA A 53 -0.96 -17.92 2.44
CA ALA A 53 -1.43 -19.15 1.79
C ALA A 53 -0.35 -19.77 0.88
N LEU A 54 0.32 -18.97 0.06
CA LEU A 54 1.41 -19.42 -0.82
C LEU A 54 2.58 -20.07 -0.08
N ALA A 55 2.85 -19.59 1.12
CA ALA A 55 3.94 -20.08 1.93
C ALA A 55 3.57 -21.38 2.70
N LEU A 56 2.27 -21.63 2.91
CA LEU A 56 1.74 -22.84 3.56
C LEU A 56 1.37 -23.97 2.57
N VAL A 57 1.03 -23.64 1.33
CA VAL A 57 0.55 -24.62 0.35
C VAL A 57 1.72 -25.33 -0.33
N SER A 58 1.74 -26.66 -0.22
CA SER A 58 2.74 -27.52 -0.86
C SER A 58 2.38 -27.90 -2.31
N ASP A 59 1.09 -27.98 -2.65
CA ASP A 59 0.59 -28.47 -3.94
C ASP A 59 0.40 -27.33 -4.96
N GLN A 60 1.14 -27.38 -6.07
CA GLN A 60 1.17 -26.37 -7.12
C GLN A 60 -0.18 -26.10 -7.81
N ARG A 61 -1.13 -27.06 -7.76
CA ARG A 61 -2.42 -26.96 -8.48
C ARG A 61 -3.33 -25.84 -7.96
N TYR A 62 -3.37 -25.64 -6.64
CA TYR A 62 -4.20 -24.60 -6.00
C TYR A 62 -3.58 -23.20 -6.05
N ILE A 63 -2.33 -23.09 -6.49
CA ILE A 63 -1.52 -21.88 -6.39
C ILE A 63 -1.78 -20.95 -7.59
N SER A 64 -2.31 -21.47 -8.71
CA SER A 64 -2.46 -20.71 -9.97
C SER A 64 -3.23 -19.38 -9.87
N LEU A 65 -4.26 -19.30 -9.02
CA LEU A 65 -5.05 -18.06 -8.80
C LEU A 65 -4.26 -17.01 -8.01
N PHE A 66 -3.38 -17.43 -7.10
CA PHE A 66 -2.60 -16.54 -6.25
C PHE A 66 -1.54 -15.74 -7.02
N LYS A 67 -1.18 -16.16 -8.24
CA LYS A 67 -0.24 -15.47 -9.13
C LYS A 67 -0.58 -14.00 -9.32
N TYR A 68 -1.87 -13.74 -9.52
CA TYR A 68 -2.36 -12.39 -9.76
C TYR A 68 -2.41 -11.62 -8.46
N VAL A 69 -2.94 -12.24 -7.41
CA VAL A 69 -3.16 -11.61 -6.11
C VAL A 69 -1.87 -11.13 -5.45
N GLY A 70 -0.72 -11.78 -5.72
CA GLY A 70 0.58 -11.35 -5.20
C GLY A 70 1.04 -9.97 -5.66
N PHE A 71 0.55 -9.46 -6.80
CA PHE A 71 0.92 -8.15 -7.37
C PHE A 71 -0.05 -7.02 -7.05
N LEU A 72 -0.96 -7.23 -6.09
CA LEU A 72 -1.93 -6.19 -5.72
C LEU A 72 -1.27 -4.92 -5.16
N ASP A 73 -0.01 -4.97 -4.73
CA ASP A 73 0.79 -3.80 -4.32
C ASP A 73 0.98 -2.75 -5.39
N ILE A 74 0.96 -3.17 -6.65
CA ILE A 74 0.97 -2.25 -7.79
C ILE A 74 -0.27 -1.32 -7.74
N ILE A 75 -1.38 -1.76 -7.15
CA ILE A 75 -2.59 -0.97 -6.98
C ILE A 75 -2.64 -0.27 -5.63
N TYR A 76 -2.63 -1.01 -4.51
CA TYR A 76 -3.03 -0.41 -3.23
C TYR A 76 -1.96 0.52 -2.65
N ILE A 77 -0.67 0.32 -2.95
CA ILE A 77 0.39 1.21 -2.45
C ILE A 77 0.24 2.61 -3.08
N PRO A 78 0.19 2.76 -4.42
CA PRO A 78 -0.07 4.06 -5.01
C PRO A 78 -1.44 4.64 -4.62
N LEU A 79 -2.47 3.80 -4.51
CA LEU A 79 -3.80 4.26 -4.10
C LEU A 79 -3.76 4.87 -2.68
N MET A 80 -3.12 4.19 -1.73
CA MET A 80 -2.96 4.69 -0.36
C MET A 80 -2.15 5.98 -0.33
N ALA A 81 -1.07 6.07 -1.12
CA ALA A 81 -0.27 7.28 -1.24
C ALA A 81 -1.06 8.47 -1.79
N LEU A 82 -1.88 8.26 -2.83
CA LEU A 82 -2.75 9.29 -3.39
C LEU A 82 -3.82 9.75 -2.40
N ILE A 83 -4.44 8.81 -1.66
CA ILE A 83 -5.42 9.14 -0.62
C ILE A 83 -4.76 9.94 0.52
N ALA A 84 -3.59 9.50 0.98
CA ALA A 84 -2.80 10.19 1.98
C ALA A 84 -2.46 11.60 1.52
N PHE A 85 -1.99 11.74 0.28
CA PHE A 85 -1.66 13.02 -0.33
C PHE A 85 -2.86 13.97 -0.31
N TYR A 86 -4.04 13.50 -0.72
CA TYR A 86 -5.28 14.31 -0.68
C TYR A 86 -5.64 14.77 0.73
N ILE A 87 -5.62 13.86 1.71
CA ILE A 87 -6.05 14.14 3.08
C ILE A 87 -5.11 15.13 3.77
N LEU A 88 -3.80 14.94 3.57
CA LEU A 88 -2.76 15.69 4.27
C LEU A 88 -2.51 17.07 3.65
N LEU A 89 -2.69 17.20 2.33
CA LEU A 89 -2.55 18.49 1.67
C LEU A 89 -3.70 19.45 2.06
N ARG A 90 -4.91 18.93 2.23
CA ARG A 90 -6.12 19.69 2.59
C ARG A 90 -6.27 21.00 1.80
N SER A 91 -5.93 20.96 0.50
CA SER A 91 -6.03 22.12 -0.38
C SER A 91 -7.37 22.12 -1.10
N ASP A 92 -8.06 23.25 -1.05
CA ASP A 92 -9.32 23.47 -1.78
C ASP A 92 -9.12 23.48 -3.31
N LYS A 93 -7.86 23.58 -3.77
CA LYS A 93 -7.52 23.55 -5.19
C LYS A 93 -7.67 22.17 -5.83
N ILE A 94 -7.59 21.09 -5.04
CA ILE A 94 -7.62 19.73 -5.57
C ILE A 94 -8.99 19.09 -5.32
N ASN A 95 -9.73 18.86 -6.41
CA ASN A 95 -11.06 18.27 -6.33
C ASN A 95 -10.99 16.78 -5.98
N PHE A 96 -11.78 16.36 -5.00
CA PHE A 96 -11.94 14.96 -4.59
C PHE A 96 -12.35 14.03 -5.74
N GLN A 97 -13.01 14.56 -6.78
CA GLN A 97 -13.42 13.77 -7.95
C GLN A 97 -12.25 13.04 -8.61
N PHE A 98 -11.06 13.65 -8.67
CA PHE A 98 -9.87 13.01 -9.23
C PHE A 98 -9.51 11.70 -8.48
N PHE A 99 -9.51 11.75 -7.15
CA PHE A 99 -9.20 10.59 -6.31
C PHE A 99 -10.27 9.50 -6.35
N LYS A 100 -11.52 9.85 -6.66
CA LYS A 100 -12.61 8.88 -6.82
C LYS A 100 -12.37 7.95 -8.02
N PHE A 101 -11.73 8.45 -9.09
CA PHE A 101 -11.42 7.66 -10.29
C PHE A 101 -10.09 6.90 -10.18
N ALA A 102 -9.22 7.25 -9.22
CA ALA A 102 -7.91 6.62 -9.05
C ALA A 102 -7.97 5.07 -8.92
N PRO A 103 -8.89 4.46 -8.15
CA PRO A 103 -8.99 3.00 -8.10
C PRO A 103 -9.23 2.37 -9.48
N ILE A 104 -10.13 2.96 -10.27
CA ILE A 104 -10.50 2.44 -11.60
C ILE A 104 -9.30 2.48 -12.55
N VAL A 105 -8.59 3.61 -12.57
CA VAL A 105 -7.39 3.78 -13.42
C VAL A 105 -6.29 2.81 -13.01
N LEU A 106 -6.02 2.67 -11.70
CA LEU A 106 -5.00 1.75 -11.20
C LEU A 106 -5.36 0.28 -11.46
N THR A 107 -6.64 -0.10 -11.36
CA THR A 107 -7.09 -1.44 -11.73
C THR A 107 -6.90 -1.71 -13.22
N GLY A 108 -7.25 -0.76 -14.10
CA GLY A 108 -7.00 -0.88 -15.53
C GLY A 108 -5.51 -1.04 -15.86
N PHE A 109 -4.66 -0.23 -15.23
CA PHE A 109 -3.20 -0.33 -15.34
C PHE A 109 -2.69 -1.70 -14.91
N TYR A 110 -3.17 -2.21 -13.77
CA TYR A 110 -2.79 -3.53 -13.25
C TYR A 110 -3.19 -4.69 -14.17
N ILE A 111 -4.39 -4.64 -14.78
CA ILE A 111 -4.81 -5.64 -15.77
C ILE A 111 -3.85 -5.62 -16.97
N GLY A 112 -3.50 -4.43 -17.46
CA GLY A 112 -2.49 -4.26 -18.53
C GLY A 112 -1.14 -4.85 -18.15
N VAL A 113 -0.67 -4.60 -16.91
CA VAL A 113 0.57 -5.17 -16.39
C VAL A 113 0.52 -6.71 -16.38
N ILE A 114 -0.51 -7.32 -15.80
CA ILE A 114 -0.57 -8.78 -15.68
C ILE A 114 -0.61 -9.47 -17.03
N THR A 115 -1.35 -8.91 -17.98
CA THR A 115 -1.48 -9.48 -19.34
C THR A 115 -0.16 -9.42 -20.12
N ILE A 116 0.63 -8.35 -19.95
CA ILE A 116 1.92 -8.18 -20.64
C ILE A 116 3.03 -8.98 -19.97
N PHE A 117 3.13 -8.93 -18.63
CA PHE A 117 4.28 -9.46 -17.89
C PHE A 117 4.14 -10.92 -17.46
N LYS A 118 2.95 -11.52 -17.58
CA LYS A 118 2.63 -12.95 -17.37
C LYS A 118 3.33 -13.57 -16.14
N PRO A 119 2.78 -13.36 -14.94
CA PRO A 119 3.42 -13.81 -13.72
C PRO A 119 3.49 -15.35 -13.60
N PHE A 120 4.61 -15.85 -13.06
CA PHE A 120 4.84 -17.28 -12.82
C PHE A 120 5.43 -17.54 -11.42
N PHE A 121 5.43 -18.80 -11.00
CA PHE A 121 5.97 -19.20 -9.71
C PHE A 121 7.40 -19.70 -9.83
N LYS A 122 8.23 -19.30 -8.88
CA LYS A 122 9.56 -19.85 -8.64
C LYS A 122 9.62 -20.40 -7.22
N MET A 123 10.06 -21.65 -7.08
CA MET A 123 10.21 -22.26 -5.76
C MET A 123 11.46 -21.68 -5.07
N SER A 124 11.31 -21.31 -3.80
CA SER A 124 12.37 -20.87 -2.91
C SER A 124 12.38 -21.74 -1.66
N TRP A 125 13.57 -22.15 -1.24
CA TRP A 125 13.78 -22.94 -0.03
C TRP A 125 13.42 -22.17 1.25
N GLU A 126 13.45 -20.84 1.20
CA GLU A 126 13.26 -19.97 2.38
C GLU A 126 11.81 -19.50 2.56
N TYR A 127 11.07 -19.34 1.46
CA TYR A 127 9.77 -18.67 1.42
C TYR A 127 8.67 -19.48 0.71
N GLY A 128 8.95 -20.72 0.31
CA GLY A 128 8.00 -21.54 -0.45
C GLY A 128 7.84 -21.03 -1.89
N TYR A 129 6.60 -20.82 -2.35
CA TYR A 129 6.34 -20.32 -3.70
C TYR A 129 6.45 -18.79 -3.76
N VAL A 130 7.43 -18.32 -4.55
CA VAL A 130 7.63 -16.89 -4.82
C VAL A 130 7.06 -16.54 -6.19
N ILE A 131 6.33 -15.43 -6.27
CA ILE A 131 5.79 -14.94 -7.54
C ILE A 131 6.81 -14.02 -8.21
N THR A 132 7.08 -14.25 -9.49
CA THR A 132 8.02 -13.48 -10.30
C THR A 132 7.50 -13.35 -11.74
N THR A 133 8.13 -12.49 -12.54
CA THR A 133 7.81 -12.26 -13.96
C THR A 133 9.11 -12.28 -14.76
N GLU A 134 9.04 -12.62 -16.05
CA GLU A 134 10.25 -12.75 -16.89
C GLU A 134 10.98 -11.40 -17.02
N LYS A 135 10.21 -10.31 -17.04
CA LYS A 135 10.70 -8.93 -17.13
C LYS A 135 10.56 -8.21 -15.79
N GLN A 136 10.90 -8.87 -14.68
CA GLN A 136 10.79 -8.33 -13.32
C GLN A 136 11.52 -6.99 -13.15
N ILE A 137 12.69 -6.83 -13.78
CA ILE A 137 13.48 -5.58 -13.74
C ILE A 137 12.67 -4.43 -14.36
N LEU A 138 12.09 -4.66 -15.53
CA LEU A 138 11.32 -3.66 -16.26
C LEU A 138 10.05 -3.28 -15.48
N LEU A 139 9.31 -4.28 -14.97
CA LEU A 139 8.10 -4.06 -14.18
C LEU A 139 8.37 -3.17 -12.95
N LYS A 140 9.41 -3.50 -12.18
CA LYS A 140 9.79 -2.72 -11.00
C LYS A 140 10.29 -1.34 -11.33
N SER A 141 11.01 -1.17 -12.44
CA SER A 141 11.48 0.14 -12.89
C SER A 141 10.29 1.07 -13.20
N ILE A 142 9.27 0.58 -13.91
CA ILE A 142 8.03 1.32 -14.16
C ILE A 142 7.33 1.67 -12.85
N TYR A 143 7.23 0.71 -11.93
CA TYR A 143 6.61 0.91 -10.62
C TYR A 143 7.33 1.99 -9.80
N ILE A 144 8.66 1.96 -9.76
CA ILE A 144 9.48 2.97 -9.07
C ILE A 144 9.29 4.35 -9.72
N LEU A 145 9.32 4.45 -11.04
CA LEU A 145 9.09 5.72 -11.75
C LEU A 145 7.73 6.32 -11.38
N PHE A 146 6.69 5.48 -11.28
CA PHE A 146 5.37 5.92 -10.87
C PHE A 146 5.34 6.45 -9.43
N LEU A 147 6.00 5.77 -8.48
CA LEU A 147 6.13 6.26 -7.11
C LEU A 147 6.94 7.54 -6.99
N VAL A 148 8.02 7.69 -7.77
CA VAL A 148 8.82 8.92 -7.85
C VAL A 148 7.98 10.09 -8.35
N ALA A 149 7.09 9.87 -9.33
CA ALA A 149 6.18 10.91 -9.80
C ALA A 149 5.22 11.38 -8.68
N ILE A 150 4.69 10.45 -7.88
CA ILE A 150 3.85 10.79 -6.72
C ILE A 150 4.67 11.58 -5.70
N LEU A 151 5.88 11.13 -5.35
CA LEU A 151 6.76 11.83 -4.42
C LEU A 151 7.12 13.25 -4.91
N SER A 152 7.39 13.40 -6.21
CA SER A 152 7.71 14.70 -6.82
C SER A 152 6.53 15.66 -6.74
N SER A 153 5.31 15.19 -7.03
CA SER A 153 4.11 16.01 -6.87
C SER A 153 3.92 16.46 -5.41
N LEU A 154 4.18 15.58 -4.44
CA LEU A 154 4.12 15.93 -3.02
C LEU A 154 5.05 17.09 -2.65
N ILE A 155 6.27 17.11 -3.18
CA ILE A 155 7.24 18.19 -2.93
C ILE A 155 6.75 19.52 -3.53
N LEU A 156 6.18 19.50 -4.74
CA LEU A 156 5.65 20.70 -5.41
C LEU A 156 4.48 21.32 -4.64
N PHE A 157 3.56 20.49 -4.13
CA PHE A 157 2.37 20.96 -3.43
C PHE A 157 2.58 21.26 -1.93
N LYS A 158 3.75 20.94 -1.35
CA LYS A 158 4.07 21.15 0.08
C LYS A 158 3.88 22.59 0.58
N LYS A 159 3.86 23.59 -0.31
CA LYS A 159 3.77 25.02 0.04
C LYS A 159 2.36 25.51 0.40
N GLU A 160 1.33 24.65 0.38
CA GLU A 160 -0.04 25.03 0.72
C GLU A 160 -0.20 25.35 2.24
N ASN A 161 -0.85 26.47 2.55
CA ASN A 161 -0.95 27.04 3.90
C ASN A 161 -1.75 26.20 4.89
N HIS A 162 -2.73 25.41 4.43
CA HIS A 162 -3.62 24.60 5.27
C HIS A 162 -3.20 23.14 5.41
N SER A 163 -2.00 22.80 4.92
CA SER A 163 -1.51 21.43 4.89
C SER A 163 -0.99 20.94 6.25
N ASP A 164 -1.18 19.65 6.52
CA ASP A 164 -0.53 18.99 7.65
C ASP A 164 0.94 18.71 7.30
N LYS A 165 1.81 19.65 7.67
CA LYS A 165 3.25 19.58 7.38
C LYS A 165 3.90 18.32 7.95
N LYS A 166 3.48 17.84 9.13
CA LYS A 166 4.05 16.63 9.75
C LYS A 166 3.62 15.39 8.98
N GLY A 167 2.34 15.31 8.64
CA GLY A 167 1.80 14.22 7.83
C GLY A 167 2.43 14.16 6.43
N ILE A 168 2.62 15.30 5.76
CA ILE A 168 3.25 15.37 4.44
C ILE A 168 4.70 14.87 4.49
N VAL A 169 5.47 15.26 5.52
CA VAL A 169 6.83 14.74 5.71
C VAL A 169 6.79 13.23 5.95
N PHE A 170 5.85 12.74 6.77
CA PHE A 170 5.72 11.31 7.03
C PHE A 170 5.40 10.52 5.75
N LEU A 171 4.44 10.97 4.94
CA LEU A 171 4.13 10.38 3.63
C LEU A 171 5.34 10.41 2.69
N GLY A 172 6.08 11.52 2.65
CA GLY A 172 7.30 11.64 1.84
C GLY A 172 8.38 10.63 2.25
N VAL A 173 8.60 10.45 3.56
CA VAL A 173 9.54 9.45 4.09
C VAL A 173 9.06 8.04 3.77
N THR A 174 7.77 7.73 3.93
CA THR A 174 7.20 6.43 3.56
C THR A 174 7.43 6.12 2.08
N LEU A 175 7.12 7.05 1.18
CA LEU A 175 7.34 6.87 -0.26
C LEU A 175 8.81 6.69 -0.61
N ALA A 176 9.71 7.50 -0.01
CA ALA A 176 11.14 7.36 -0.20
C ALA A 176 11.64 5.97 0.24
N PHE A 177 11.17 5.47 1.38
CA PHE A 177 11.52 4.14 1.86
C PHE A 177 11.04 3.04 0.89
N ILE A 178 9.80 3.14 0.40
CA ILE A 178 9.25 2.19 -0.58
C ILE A 178 10.10 2.16 -1.85
N ILE A 179 10.50 3.33 -2.34
CA ILE A 179 11.36 3.45 -3.53
C ILE A 179 12.73 2.82 -3.27
N ILE A 180 13.35 3.10 -2.12
CA ILE A 180 14.67 2.56 -1.75
C ILE A 180 14.63 1.04 -1.65
N GLU A 181 13.65 0.45 -0.93
CA GLU A 181 13.55 -1.00 -0.78
C GLU A 181 13.35 -1.69 -2.15
N ASN A 182 12.48 -1.16 -3.00
CA ASN A 182 12.28 -1.70 -4.35
C ASN A 182 13.51 -1.55 -5.25
N SER A 183 14.29 -0.47 -5.07
CA SER A 183 15.55 -0.24 -5.80
C SER A 183 16.65 -1.19 -5.34
N LEU A 184 16.77 -1.44 -4.04
CA LEU A 184 17.71 -2.43 -3.49
C LEU A 184 17.37 -3.85 -3.98
N GLU A 185 16.09 -4.18 -4.06
CA GLU A 185 15.66 -5.48 -4.58
C GLU A 185 16.00 -5.66 -6.06
N LEU A 186 16.09 -4.58 -6.85
CA LEU A 186 16.59 -4.61 -8.23
C LEU A 186 18.09 -4.88 -8.31
N LEU A 187 18.86 -4.41 -7.34
CA LEU A 187 20.30 -4.67 -7.21
C LEU A 187 20.61 -6.07 -6.64
N GLY A 188 19.58 -6.87 -6.37
CA GLY A 188 19.73 -8.23 -5.81
C GLY A 188 19.83 -8.28 -4.30
N VAL A 189 19.77 -7.14 -3.60
CA VAL A 189 19.78 -7.09 -2.13
C VAL A 189 18.36 -7.28 -1.62
N ARG A 190 18.08 -8.44 -0.98
CA ARG A 190 16.76 -8.77 -0.45
C ARG A 190 16.83 -8.98 1.05
N PHE A 191 16.11 -8.15 1.80
CA PHE A 191 15.96 -8.33 3.26
C PHE A 191 14.88 -9.37 3.57
N LEU A 192 13.72 -9.25 2.93
CA LEU A 192 12.61 -10.19 2.95
C LEU A 192 12.12 -10.39 1.52
N ASN A 193 11.36 -11.46 1.29
CA ASN A 193 10.78 -11.71 -0.02
C ASN A 193 9.64 -10.71 -0.33
N GLY A 194 9.84 -9.88 -1.35
CA GLY A 194 8.97 -8.73 -1.61
C GLY A 194 9.20 -7.57 -0.65
N ALA A 195 8.72 -6.38 -1.03
CA ALA A 195 8.87 -5.13 -0.26
C ALA A 195 7.93 -5.09 0.98
N ILE A 196 8.04 -6.07 1.87
CA ILE A 196 7.13 -6.25 3.01
C ILE A 196 7.39 -5.21 4.11
N ILE A 197 8.65 -4.78 4.29
CA ILE A 197 8.98 -3.77 5.29
C ILE A 197 8.29 -2.44 4.93
N SER A 198 8.33 -2.09 3.64
CA SER A 198 7.59 -0.99 3.05
C SER A 198 6.09 -1.06 3.30
N GLU A 199 5.48 -2.25 3.22
CA GLU A 199 4.06 -2.42 3.53
C GLU A 199 3.74 -2.15 5.00
N LEU A 200 4.61 -2.58 5.91
CA LEU A 200 4.47 -2.30 7.33
C LEU A 200 4.51 -0.79 7.59
N ILE A 201 5.45 -0.06 6.96
CA ILE A 201 5.52 1.40 7.08
C ILE A 201 4.26 2.05 6.47
N LEU A 202 3.75 1.52 5.36
CA LEU A 202 2.49 1.99 4.77
C LEU A 202 1.29 1.74 5.69
N CYS A 203 1.24 0.63 6.42
CA CYS A 203 0.21 0.38 7.44
C CYS A 203 0.25 1.42 8.56
N ILE A 204 1.44 1.82 9.01
CA ILE A 204 1.61 2.86 10.03
C ILE A 204 1.14 4.22 9.48
N LEU A 205 1.42 4.53 8.22
CA LEU A 205 0.86 5.70 7.55
C LEU A 205 -0.67 5.65 7.49
N GLY A 206 -1.24 4.50 7.14
CA GLY A 206 -2.69 4.26 7.16
C GLY A 206 -3.31 4.54 8.54
N PHE A 207 -2.65 4.07 9.61
CA PHE A 207 -3.06 4.34 10.98
C PHE A 207 -3.04 5.83 11.32
N TYR A 208 -1.96 6.53 10.96
CA TYR A 208 -1.84 7.98 11.14
C TYR A 208 -2.98 8.75 10.45
N ILE A 209 -3.32 8.38 9.21
CA ILE A 209 -4.42 8.99 8.45
C ILE A 209 -5.76 8.80 9.16
N VAL A 210 -6.05 7.59 9.64
CA VAL A 210 -7.31 7.29 10.33
C VAL A 210 -7.39 8.03 11.68
N LEU A 211 -6.28 8.15 12.40
CA LEU A 211 -6.20 8.92 13.64
C LEU A 211 -6.51 10.41 13.44
N THR A 212 -6.08 11.00 12.32
CA THR A 212 -6.42 12.40 11.98
C THR A 212 -7.94 12.62 11.93
N PHE A 213 -8.70 11.67 11.39
CA PHE A 213 -10.16 11.74 11.40
C PHE A 213 -10.77 11.53 12.79
N LYS A 214 -10.22 10.61 13.58
CA LYS A 214 -10.67 10.34 14.95
C LYS A 214 -10.56 11.59 15.83
N LYS A 215 -9.40 12.27 15.78
CA LYS A 215 -9.17 13.51 16.55
C LYS A 215 -10.14 14.62 16.15
N ASN A 216 -10.38 14.81 14.85
CA ASN A 216 -11.31 15.82 14.36
C ASN A 216 -12.76 15.54 14.78
N ARG A 217 -13.21 14.27 14.74
CA ARG A 217 -14.56 13.86 15.19
C ARG A 217 -14.81 14.09 16.67
N ILE A 218 -13.81 13.81 17.51
CA ILE A 218 -13.91 14.00 18.97
C ILE A 218 -14.01 15.50 19.28
N SER A 219 -13.10 16.31 18.71
CA SER A 219 -13.13 17.77 18.88
C SER A 219 -14.48 18.40 18.49
N ILE A 220 -15.10 17.98 17.38
CA ILE A 220 -16.42 18.48 16.98
C ILE A 220 -17.51 18.08 18.00
N ARG A 221 -17.46 16.86 18.54
CA ARG A 221 -18.43 16.39 19.53
C ARG A 221 -18.32 17.18 20.84
N ASP A 222 -17.11 17.56 21.24
CA ASP A 222 -16.87 18.32 22.46
C ASP A 222 -17.36 19.77 22.31
N CYS A 223 -17.19 20.40 21.13
CA CYS A 223 -17.73 21.74 20.84
C CYS A 223 -19.27 21.80 20.75
N ILE A 224 -19.96 20.69 20.43
CA ILE A 224 -21.43 20.65 20.41
C ILE A 224 -22.02 20.50 21.83
N LYS A 225 -21.20 20.06 22.80
CA LYS A 225 -21.62 19.84 24.18
C LYS A 225 -21.34 21.02 25.12
N SER A 226 -20.57 22.02 24.68
CA SER A 226 -20.31 23.29 25.39
C SER A 226 -21.32 24.36 25.02
#